data_AF-A0A926WDW7-F1
#
_entry.id   AF-A0A926WDW7-F1
#
_cell.length_a   1.000
_cell.length_b   1.000
_cell.length_c   1.000
_cell.angle_alpha   90.00
_cell.angle_beta   90.00
_cell.angle_gamma   90.00
#
_symmetry.space_group_name_H-M   'P 1'
#
loop_
_entity.id
_entity.type
_entity.pdbx_description
1 polymer ?
#
loop_
_entity_poly.entity_id
_entity_poly.type
_entity_poly.pdbx_seq_one_letter_code
_entity_poly.pdbx_strand_id
1 'polypeptide(L)'
;MLHTKIKELQEENSKLTTTNPILNAFSLDRCKEIDEAAENDKFIAQHRNEILDHLKKCSVGHTSEFKQAFDIYNEIITYLFLNNIGKNRSFSVIRVPEDNKGTPDFEVNFTHGETFYIEMKTLGFNDGDNNYVKATNKGLEAKVSLTEQINSGEPIAISEVVVSPFRKENKGYQYNHLNQTRIIDSIINKLNEDVIKTKQFAKGKTILLVNLSLMSMLPQIWQLNSVPIYQEKLYKSMISGILWYSAFGKFNERIFTTIEGEGSKNIEGELSTEGILNKYEFVKAVCFQIEDEQGNLKLVGFYRENDKDEIYHLIYPICDFVNNDYNTHGYEILQNIV
;
A
#
# COMPACT_ATOMS: atom_id res chain seq x y z
N MET A 1 -2.51 24.98 3.89
CA MET A 1 -3.25 24.76 5.15
C MET A 1 -2.99 23.36 5.70
N LEU A 2 -3.16 22.31 4.90
CA LEU A 2 -2.88 20.93 5.30
C LEU A 2 -1.40 20.70 5.61
N HIS A 3 -0.49 21.16 4.74
CA HIS A 3 0.95 21.04 4.93
C HIS A 3 1.40 21.59 6.29
N THR A 4 0.95 22.80 6.64
CA THR A 4 1.29 23.44 7.91
C THR A 4 0.79 22.61 9.10
N LYS A 5 -0.46 22.13 9.05
CA LYS A 5 -1.05 21.37 10.15
C LYS A 5 -0.38 20.01 10.37
N ILE A 6 -0.07 19.28 9.30
CA ILE A 6 0.67 18.01 9.40
C ILE A 6 2.08 18.24 9.94
N LYS A 7 2.77 19.28 9.46
CA LYS A 7 4.09 19.64 9.95
C LYS A 7 4.08 19.94 11.45
N GLU A 8 3.14 20.76 11.91
CA GLU A 8 2.96 21.06 13.35
C GLU A 8 2.75 19.77 14.16
N LEU A 9 1.85 18.89 13.71
CA LEU A 9 1.57 17.62 14.38
C LEU A 9 2.80 16.69 14.41
N GLN A 10 3.55 16.60 13.31
CA GLN A 10 4.78 15.79 13.23
C GLN A 10 5.86 16.35 14.18
N GLU A 11 6.02 17.67 14.25
CA GLU A 11 6.94 18.34 15.17
C GLU A 11 6.53 18.12 16.64
N GLU A 12 5.25 18.28 16.98
CA GLU A 12 4.71 18.00 18.31
C GLU A 12 4.89 16.53 18.71
N ASN A 13 4.58 15.61 17.80
CA ASN A 13 4.73 14.18 18.00
C ASN A 13 6.19 13.79 18.26
N SER A 14 7.15 14.35 17.51
CA SER A 14 8.58 14.06 17.67
C SER A 14 9.17 14.47 19.03
N LYS A 15 8.55 15.48 19.68
CA LYS A 15 8.92 15.92 21.03
C LYS A 15 8.46 14.91 22.07
N LEU A 16 7.34 14.23 21.84
CA LEU A 16 6.60 13.43 22.82
C LEU A 16 6.84 11.93 22.67
N THR A 17 7.02 11.44 21.45
CA THR A 17 7.30 10.03 21.13
C THR A 17 8.33 9.93 20.02
N THR A 18 8.98 8.78 19.89
CA THR A 18 9.89 8.51 18.76
C THR A 18 9.15 8.09 17.48
N THR A 19 7.88 7.67 17.54
CA THR A 19 7.14 7.26 16.32
C THR A 19 5.60 7.34 16.45
N ASN A 20 4.95 7.80 15.38
CA ASN A 20 3.52 7.61 15.10
C ASN A 20 3.40 7.20 13.61
N PRO A 21 3.14 5.91 13.31
CA PRO A 21 3.28 5.40 11.94
C PRO A 21 2.33 6.03 10.92
N ILE A 22 1.09 6.37 11.31
CA ILE A 22 0.12 6.98 10.37
C ILE A 22 0.47 8.44 10.13
N LEU A 23 0.75 9.19 11.19
CA LEU A 23 1.12 10.61 11.06
C LEU A 23 2.41 10.78 10.25
N ASN A 24 3.37 9.87 10.42
CA ASN A 24 4.62 9.87 9.66
C ASN A 24 4.44 9.46 8.19
N ALA A 25 3.33 8.81 7.83
CA ALA A 25 3.02 8.45 6.44
C ALA A 25 2.44 9.61 5.63
N PHE A 26 2.05 10.72 6.26
CA PHE A 26 1.71 11.94 5.53
C PHE A 26 2.99 12.60 5.00
N SER A 27 3.18 12.60 3.68
CA SER A 27 4.28 13.31 3.04
C SER A 27 3.99 14.81 3.03
N LEU A 28 4.94 15.61 3.52
CA LEU A 28 4.81 17.07 3.54
C LEU A 28 4.72 17.65 2.12
N ASP A 29 5.50 17.11 1.18
CA ASP A 29 5.48 17.54 -0.22
C ASP A 29 4.11 17.27 -0.85
N ARG A 30 3.56 16.08 -0.60
CA ARG A 30 2.20 15.72 -1.05
C ARG A 30 1.12 16.59 -0.39
N CYS A 31 1.26 16.91 0.90
CA CYS A 31 0.34 17.84 1.56
C CYS A 31 0.37 19.23 0.93
N LYS A 32 1.54 19.67 0.45
CA LYS A 32 1.69 20.93 -0.28
C LYS A 32 1.03 20.86 -1.66
N GLU A 33 1.23 19.77 -2.39
CA GLU A 33 0.54 19.53 -3.67
C GLU A 33 -0.99 19.55 -3.51
N ILE A 34 -1.53 18.95 -2.43
CA ILE A 34 -2.96 18.99 -2.11
C ILE A 34 -3.42 20.43 -1.82
N ASP A 35 -2.65 21.18 -1.03
CA ASP A 35 -2.97 22.57 -0.72
C ASP A 35 -3.08 23.44 -1.97
N GLU A 36 -2.15 23.27 -2.92
CA GLU A 36 -2.12 23.99 -4.21
C GLU A 36 -3.26 23.54 -5.14
N ALA A 37 -3.49 22.23 -5.26
CA ALA A 37 -4.54 21.69 -6.14
C ALA A 37 -5.95 22.06 -5.67
N ALA A 38 -6.16 22.16 -4.35
CA ALA A 38 -7.42 22.57 -3.74
C ALA A 38 -7.86 24.00 -4.10
N GLU A 39 -6.97 24.85 -4.64
CA GLU A 39 -7.36 26.19 -5.11
C GLU A 39 -8.22 26.13 -6.38
N ASN A 40 -8.05 25.08 -7.18
CA ASN A 40 -8.66 24.95 -8.51
C ASN A 40 -9.59 23.75 -8.63
N ASP A 41 -9.54 22.81 -7.69
CA ASP A 41 -10.34 21.59 -7.68
C ASP A 41 -11.25 21.50 -6.44
N LYS A 42 -12.58 21.51 -6.67
CA LYS A 42 -13.58 21.47 -5.59
C LYS A 42 -13.57 20.16 -4.81
N PHE A 43 -13.31 19.03 -5.47
CA PHE A 43 -13.24 17.72 -4.81
C PHE A 43 -12.08 17.71 -3.83
N ILE A 44 -10.89 18.12 -4.30
CA ILE A 44 -9.69 18.22 -3.46
C ILE A 44 -9.91 19.22 -2.33
N ALA A 45 -10.51 20.38 -2.60
CA ALA A 45 -10.80 21.39 -1.59
C ALA A 45 -11.70 20.85 -0.46
N GLN A 46 -12.78 20.13 -0.83
CA GLN A 46 -13.69 19.53 0.13
C GLN A 46 -12.96 18.47 0.98
N HIS A 47 -12.29 17.51 0.35
CA HIS A 47 -11.65 16.40 1.06
C HIS A 47 -10.48 16.87 1.91
N ARG A 48 -9.72 17.89 1.47
CA ARG A 48 -8.70 18.55 2.29
C ARG A 48 -9.30 19.15 3.56
N ASN A 49 -10.47 19.77 3.48
CA ASN A 49 -11.14 20.34 4.65
C ASN A 49 -11.64 19.24 5.59
N GLU A 50 -12.16 18.12 5.05
CA GLU A 50 -12.54 16.95 5.84
C GLU A 50 -11.33 16.35 6.58
N ILE A 51 -10.18 16.21 5.91
CA ILE A 51 -8.91 15.82 6.54
C ILE A 51 -8.59 16.76 7.71
N LEU A 52 -8.62 18.08 7.47
CA LEU A 52 -8.35 19.07 8.52
C LEU A 52 -9.32 18.96 9.71
N ASP A 53 -10.59 18.64 9.46
CA ASP A 53 -11.59 18.47 10.52
C ASP A 53 -11.38 17.20 11.35
N HIS A 54 -10.90 16.11 10.74
CA HIS A 54 -10.42 14.94 11.49
C HIS A 54 -9.18 15.28 12.31
N LEU A 55 -8.19 15.94 11.71
CA LEU A 55 -6.92 16.29 12.37
C LEU A 55 -7.09 17.27 13.55
N LYS A 56 -8.14 18.10 13.57
CA LYS A 56 -8.48 18.96 14.72
C LYS A 56 -8.87 18.16 15.97
N LYS A 57 -9.38 16.94 15.79
CA LYS A 57 -9.81 16.06 16.88
C LYS A 57 -8.68 15.15 17.37
N CYS A 58 -7.59 15.07 16.61
CA CYS A 58 -6.44 14.28 16.99
C CYS A 58 -5.73 14.92 18.19
N SER A 59 -5.39 14.06 19.16
CA SER A 59 -4.40 14.38 20.20
C SER A 59 -3.07 13.72 19.85
N VAL A 60 -2.06 13.88 20.70
CA VAL A 60 -0.70 13.34 20.49
C VAL A 60 -0.67 11.80 20.35
N GLY A 61 -1.70 11.09 20.85
CA GLY A 61 -1.83 9.64 20.71
C GLY A 61 -2.50 9.18 19.42
N HIS A 62 -2.47 7.87 19.15
CA HIS A 62 -3.28 7.28 18.08
C HIS A 62 -4.76 7.54 18.35
N THR A 63 -5.45 8.05 17.34
CA THR A 63 -6.90 8.26 17.32
C THR A 63 -7.42 7.65 16.01
N SER A 64 -8.64 7.11 16.03
CA SER A 64 -9.29 6.59 14.81
C SER A 64 -9.38 7.64 13.69
N GLU A 65 -9.34 8.91 14.08
CA GLU A 65 -9.38 10.11 13.27
C GLU A 65 -8.12 10.26 12.41
N PHE A 66 -6.94 9.84 12.89
CA PHE A 66 -5.74 9.80 12.04
C PHE A 66 -5.91 8.85 10.87
N LYS A 67 -6.52 7.69 11.11
CA LYS A 67 -6.77 6.71 10.05
C LYS A 67 -7.78 7.24 9.04
N GLN A 68 -8.89 7.81 9.50
CA GLN A 68 -9.90 8.42 8.62
C GLN A 68 -9.29 9.55 7.77
N ALA A 69 -8.52 10.45 8.40
CA ALA A 69 -7.79 11.50 7.69
C ALA A 69 -6.82 10.92 6.64
N PHE A 70 -6.15 9.81 6.97
CA PHE A 70 -5.19 9.17 6.08
C PHE A 70 -5.85 8.44 4.91
N ASP A 71 -7.01 7.81 5.13
CA ASP A 71 -7.79 7.17 4.05
C ASP A 71 -8.22 8.22 3.01
N ILE A 72 -8.76 9.36 3.47
CA ILE A 72 -9.13 10.49 2.60
C ILE A 72 -7.90 11.09 1.90
N TYR A 73 -6.77 11.21 2.62
CA TYR A 73 -5.51 11.68 2.03
C TYR A 73 -5.07 10.79 0.86
N ASN A 74 -5.08 9.45 1.00
CA ASN A 74 -4.69 8.57 -0.10
C ASN A 74 -5.64 8.66 -1.27
N GLU A 75 -6.92 8.90 -1.03
CA GLU A 75 -7.89 9.07 -2.11
C GLU A 75 -7.54 10.28 -2.97
N ILE A 76 -7.21 11.41 -2.35
CA ILE A 76 -6.73 12.61 -3.06
C ILE A 76 -5.42 12.32 -3.79
N ILE A 77 -4.46 11.66 -3.14
CA ILE A 77 -3.15 11.37 -3.74
C ILE A 77 -3.30 10.44 -4.95
N THR A 78 -4.14 9.42 -4.87
CA THR A 78 -4.45 8.53 -6.00
C THR A 78 -5.16 9.30 -7.10
N TYR A 79 -6.13 10.14 -6.78
CA TYR A 79 -6.81 10.99 -7.76
C TYR A 79 -5.83 11.91 -8.51
N LEU A 80 -4.95 12.60 -7.78
CA LEU A 80 -3.91 13.46 -8.35
C LEU A 80 -2.94 12.67 -9.22
N PHE A 81 -2.48 11.52 -8.73
CA PHE A 81 -1.58 10.63 -9.45
C PHE A 81 -2.19 10.17 -10.77
N LEU A 82 -3.41 9.61 -10.73
CA LEU A 82 -4.13 9.12 -11.91
C LEU A 82 -4.40 10.24 -12.93
N ASN A 83 -4.76 11.44 -12.47
CA ASN A 83 -4.92 12.58 -13.37
C ASN A 83 -3.60 13.01 -14.03
N ASN A 84 -2.49 12.97 -13.28
CA ASN A 84 -1.19 13.36 -13.82
C ASN A 84 -0.73 12.38 -14.91
N ILE A 85 -0.87 11.07 -14.70
CA ILE A 85 -0.57 10.08 -15.73
C ILE A 85 -1.56 10.19 -16.92
N GLY A 86 -2.84 10.47 -16.65
CA GLY A 86 -3.89 10.61 -17.67
C GLY A 86 -3.61 11.73 -18.67
N LYS A 87 -3.07 12.87 -18.21
CA LYS A 87 -2.65 13.98 -19.08
C LYS A 87 -1.65 13.56 -20.16
N ASN A 88 -0.78 12.59 -19.86
CA ASN A 88 0.25 12.09 -20.78
C ASN A 88 -0.19 10.83 -21.54
N ARG A 89 -1.28 10.19 -21.13
CA ARG A 89 -1.70 8.86 -21.61
C ARG A 89 -3.13 8.83 -22.15
N SER A 90 -3.68 10.00 -22.48
CA SER A 90 -4.97 10.18 -23.17
C SER A 90 -6.18 9.61 -22.42
N PHE A 91 -6.24 9.84 -21.11
CA PHE A 91 -7.44 9.59 -20.32
C PHE A 91 -7.65 10.67 -19.25
N SER A 92 -8.88 10.75 -18.76
CA SER A 92 -9.28 11.65 -17.67
C SER A 92 -9.91 10.87 -16.53
N VAL A 93 -9.82 11.39 -15.32
CA VAL A 93 -10.27 10.72 -14.11
C VAL A 93 -11.28 11.61 -13.39
N ILE A 94 -12.42 11.04 -13.05
CA ILE A 94 -13.50 11.73 -12.35
C ILE A 94 -13.84 10.93 -11.09
N ARG A 95 -14.04 11.62 -9.97
CA ARG A 95 -14.60 10.98 -8.76
C ARG A 95 -16.06 10.64 -9.00
N VAL A 96 -16.44 9.40 -8.72
CA VAL A 96 -17.84 9.00 -8.71
C VAL A 96 -18.43 9.36 -7.34
N PRO A 97 -19.53 10.13 -7.25
CA PRO A 97 -20.16 10.43 -5.98
C PRO A 97 -20.65 9.15 -5.28
N GLU A 98 -20.50 9.08 -3.97
CA GLU A 98 -21.02 7.96 -3.18
C GLU A 98 -22.55 7.87 -3.28
N ASP A 99 -23.06 6.65 -3.43
CA ASP A 99 -24.49 6.36 -3.33
C ASP A 99 -24.77 5.15 -2.42
N ASN A 100 -26.04 4.96 -2.06
CA ASN A 100 -26.48 3.85 -1.22
C ASN A 100 -26.38 2.46 -1.89
N LYS A 101 -25.97 2.38 -3.17
CA LYS A 101 -25.90 1.14 -3.95
C LYS A 101 -24.48 0.58 -4.05
N GLY A 102 -23.47 1.33 -3.59
CA GLY A 102 -22.07 0.95 -3.65
C GLY A 102 -21.52 1.27 -5.03
N THR A 103 -20.89 2.44 -5.14
CA THR A 103 -20.25 2.93 -6.35
C THR A 103 -18.74 2.72 -6.28
N PRO A 104 -18.09 2.45 -7.43
CA PRO A 104 -16.63 2.52 -7.52
C PRO A 104 -16.15 3.93 -7.19
N ASP A 105 -14.89 4.08 -6.82
CA ASP A 105 -14.34 5.37 -6.42
C ASP A 105 -14.15 6.32 -7.59
N PHE A 106 -13.49 5.84 -8.65
CA PHE A 106 -13.16 6.65 -9.81
C PHE A 106 -13.77 6.11 -11.09
N GLU A 107 -14.08 7.02 -11.99
CA GLU A 107 -14.40 6.76 -13.39
C GLU A 107 -13.23 7.28 -14.24
N VAL A 108 -12.74 6.43 -15.13
CA VAL A 108 -11.65 6.74 -16.04
C VAL A 108 -12.17 6.70 -17.46
N ASN A 109 -12.03 7.83 -18.16
CA ASN A 109 -12.54 8.04 -19.51
C ASN A 109 -11.36 8.23 -20.48
N PHE A 110 -11.17 7.27 -21.38
CA PHE A 110 -10.20 7.37 -22.47
C PHE A 110 -10.71 8.28 -23.58
N THR A 111 -9.81 8.97 -24.27
CA THR A 111 -10.18 9.86 -25.38
C THR A 111 -10.81 9.14 -26.57
N HIS A 112 -10.58 7.82 -26.71
CA HIS A 112 -11.21 6.98 -27.74
C HIS A 112 -12.60 6.46 -27.33
N GLY A 113 -13.15 6.94 -26.21
CA GLY A 113 -14.54 6.70 -25.81
C GLY A 113 -14.78 5.46 -24.95
N GLU A 114 -13.74 4.74 -24.54
CA GLU A 114 -13.88 3.67 -23.55
C GLU A 114 -13.84 4.22 -22.13
N THR A 115 -14.67 3.66 -21.27
CA THR A 115 -14.78 4.01 -19.86
C THR A 115 -14.60 2.77 -19.00
N PHE A 116 -13.87 2.91 -17.92
CA PHE A 116 -13.78 1.91 -16.86
C PHE A 116 -13.79 2.59 -15.50
N TYR A 117 -13.90 1.78 -14.45
CA TYR A 117 -13.99 2.25 -13.08
C TYR A 117 -12.85 1.71 -12.23
N ILE A 118 -12.50 2.42 -11.18
CA ILE A 118 -11.52 2.00 -10.18
C ILE A 118 -12.19 2.00 -8.81
N GLU A 119 -12.14 0.86 -8.13
CA GLU A 119 -12.47 0.74 -6.70
C GLU A 119 -11.16 0.74 -5.92
N MET A 120 -10.96 1.71 -5.03
CA MET A 120 -9.73 1.86 -4.27
C MET A 120 -9.87 1.27 -2.85
N LYS A 121 -8.86 0.52 -2.41
CA LYS A 121 -8.75 0.03 -1.03
C LYS A 121 -7.37 0.35 -0.46
N THR A 122 -7.33 1.14 0.61
CA THR A 122 -6.11 1.41 1.38
C THR A 122 -5.92 0.36 2.46
N LEU A 123 -4.79 -0.35 2.44
CA LEU A 123 -4.49 -1.36 3.45
C LEU A 123 -3.70 -0.76 4.62
N GLY A 124 -4.31 -0.75 5.80
CA GLY A 124 -3.63 -0.42 7.06
C GLY A 124 -2.86 -1.60 7.66
N PHE A 125 -2.36 -1.45 8.90
CA PHE A 125 -1.60 -2.48 9.62
C PHE A 125 -2.48 -3.69 9.98
N ASN A 126 -1.87 -4.88 10.08
CA ASN A 126 -2.51 -6.04 10.72
C ASN A 126 -3.00 -5.65 12.13
N ASP A 127 -4.08 -6.26 12.60
CA ASP A 127 -4.72 -5.97 13.89
C ASP A 127 -5.19 -4.50 14.08
N GLY A 128 -5.16 -3.68 13.01
CA GLY A 128 -5.77 -2.35 12.95
C GLY A 128 -5.23 -1.37 13.99
N ASP A 129 -6.15 -0.62 14.61
CA ASP A 129 -5.86 0.44 15.61
C ASP A 129 -4.97 -0.04 16.77
N ASN A 130 -5.12 -1.29 17.19
CA ASN A 130 -4.34 -1.85 18.29
C ASN A 130 -2.82 -1.84 17.99
N ASN A 131 -2.42 -2.13 16.75
CA ASN A 131 -1.01 -2.12 16.39
C ASN A 131 -0.45 -0.70 16.26
N TYR A 132 -1.27 0.28 15.86
CA TYR A 132 -0.87 1.69 15.85
C TYR A 132 -0.69 2.25 17.26
N VAL A 133 -1.62 1.96 18.17
CA VAL A 133 -1.51 2.34 19.60
C VAL A 133 -0.24 1.74 20.20
N LYS A 134 0.03 0.46 19.95
CA LYS A 134 1.24 -0.21 20.46
C LYS A 134 2.53 0.37 19.90
N ALA A 135 2.59 0.64 18.60
CA ALA A 135 3.76 1.28 18.00
C ALA A 135 4.03 2.65 18.64
N THR A 136 2.96 3.43 18.87
CA THR A 136 3.04 4.74 19.51
C THR A 136 3.50 4.63 20.97
N ASN A 137 2.95 3.68 21.74
CA ASN A 137 3.33 3.45 23.14
C ASN A 137 4.78 2.98 23.27
N LYS A 138 5.25 2.08 22.41
CA LYS A 138 6.66 1.70 22.36
C LYS A 138 7.56 2.88 22.03
N GLY A 139 7.10 3.77 21.15
CA GLY A 139 7.81 5.01 20.86
C GLY A 139 7.92 5.95 22.07
N LEU A 140 6.89 5.99 22.91
CA LEU A 140 6.90 6.74 24.16
C LEU A 140 7.86 6.10 25.19
N GLU A 141 7.77 4.79 25.40
CA GLU A 141 8.68 4.03 26.28
C GLU A 141 10.15 4.21 25.87
N ALA A 142 10.42 4.16 24.57
CA ALA A 142 11.74 4.44 23.99
C ALA A 142 12.24 5.85 24.33
N LYS A 143 11.38 6.86 24.23
CA LYS A 143 11.72 8.24 24.56
C LYS A 143 12.04 8.42 26.05
N VAL A 144 11.27 7.77 26.92
CA VAL A 144 11.52 7.75 28.37
C VAL A 144 12.88 7.12 28.66
N SER A 145 13.14 5.94 28.11
CA SER A 145 14.43 5.23 28.28
C SER A 145 15.62 6.06 27.80
N LEU A 146 15.52 6.72 26.64
CA LEU A 146 16.57 7.62 26.14
C LEU A 146 16.82 8.79 27.10
N THR A 147 15.74 9.38 27.62
CA THR A 147 15.84 10.51 28.55
C THR A 147 16.52 10.09 29.85
N GLU A 148 16.20 8.92 30.38
CA GLU A 148 16.84 8.35 31.58
C GLU A 148 18.33 8.06 31.36
N GLN A 149 18.72 7.48 30.22
CA GLN A 149 20.12 7.24 29.85
C GLN A 149 20.90 8.56 29.79
N ILE A 150 20.34 9.57 29.12
CA ILE A 150 20.97 10.91 29.01
C ILE A 150 21.14 11.54 30.40
N ASN A 151 20.08 11.53 31.22
CA ASN A 151 20.12 12.11 32.57
C ASN A 151 21.09 11.36 33.51
N SER A 152 21.32 10.07 33.27
CA SER A 152 22.26 9.25 34.03
C SER A 152 23.72 9.47 33.60
N GLY A 153 23.96 10.30 32.57
CA GLY A 153 25.30 10.60 32.08
C GLY A 153 25.92 9.50 31.21
N GLU A 154 25.10 8.62 30.64
CA GLU A 154 25.58 7.58 29.72
C GLU A 154 26.28 8.23 28.51
N PRO A 155 27.48 7.75 28.11
CA PRO A 155 28.22 8.33 27.00
C PRO A 155 27.52 8.14 25.65
N ILE A 156 26.65 7.12 25.55
CA ILE A 156 25.84 6.82 24.36
C ILE A 156 24.47 6.35 24.85
N ALA A 157 23.39 7.00 24.37
CA ALA A 157 22.02 6.59 24.65
C ALA A 157 21.39 5.93 23.41
N ILE A 158 20.87 4.71 23.55
CA ILE A 158 20.28 3.94 22.45
C ILE A 158 18.91 3.40 22.89
N SER A 159 17.97 3.42 21.96
CA SER A 159 16.68 2.75 22.09
C SER A 159 16.28 2.18 20.74
N GLU A 160 15.60 1.03 20.75
CA GLU A 160 15.08 0.37 19.56
C GLU A 160 13.54 0.35 19.59
N VAL A 161 12.93 0.76 18.48
CA VAL A 161 11.48 0.64 18.28
C VAL A 161 11.23 -0.08 16.96
N VAL A 162 10.62 -1.26 17.05
CA VAL A 162 10.23 -2.04 15.87
C VAL A 162 8.78 -1.73 15.53
N VAL A 163 8.57 -1.07 14.39
CA VAL A 163 7.25 -0.89 13.76
C VAL A 163 7.14 -1.86 12.59
N SER A 164 6.13 -2.72 12.59
CA SER A 164 5.88 -3.65 11.49
C SER A 164 4.40 -3.73 11.14
N PRO A 165 4.00 -3.44 9.89
CA PRO A 165 2.61 -3.51 9.47
C PRO A 165 2.07 -4.95 9.41
N PHE A 166 2.95 -5.95 9.37
CA PHE A 166 2.57 -7.36 9.20
C PHE A 166 2.57 -8.16 10.51
N ARG A 167 3.03 -7.59 11.63
CA ARG A 167 3.12 -8.29 12.90
C ARG A 167 1.73 -8.60 13.49
N LYS A 168 1.48 -9.87 13.81
CA LYS A 168 0.29 -10.29 14.56
C LYS A 168 0.60 -10.42 16.06
N GLU A 169 -0.34 -9.99 16.90
CA GLU A 169 -0.18 -9.92 18.36
C GLU A 169 0.17 -11.26 19.03
N ASN A 170 -0.53 -12.34 18.63
CA ASN A 170 -0.52 -13.60 19.39
C ASN A 170 0.61 -14.59 19.03
N LYS A 171 1.63 -14.17 18.27
CA LYS A 171 2.63 -15.12 17.73
C LYS A 171 4.08 -14.97 18.28
N GLY A 172 4.28 -14.21 19.35
CA GLY A 172 5.56 -14.14 20.07
C GLY A 172 6.75 -13.56 19.28
N TYR A 173 7.95 -13.58 19.87
CA TYR A 173 9.18 -13.01 19.27
C TYR A 173 9.78 -13.86 18.13
N GLN A 174 9.43 -15.14 18.03
CA GLN A 174 9.82 -16.02 16.90
C GLN A 174 9.03 -15.70 15.61
N TYR A 175 8.12 -14.72 15.66
CA TYR A 175 7.37 -14.27 14.51
C TYR A 175 8.24 -13.38 13.60
N ASN A 176 8.93 -13.99 12.63
CA ASN A 176 9.55 -13.23 11.55
C ASN A 176 8.43 -12.52 10.75
N HIS A 177 8.36 -11.20 10.87
CA HIS A 177 7.35 -10.34 10.27
C HIS A 177 7.77 -9.81 8.89
N LEU A 178 9.00 -10.11 8.47
CA LEU A 178 9.53 -9.90 7.12
C LEU A 178 9.35 -11.14 6.23
N ASN A 179 8.69 -12.16 6.74
CA ASN A 179 8.42 -13.39 6.04
C ASN A 179 7.44 -13.13 4.88
N GLN A 180 7.84 -13.48 3.66
CA GLN A 180 7.11 -13.17 2.43
C GLN A 180 5.74 -13.84 2.39
N THR A 181 5.67 -15.11 2.82
CA THR A 181 4.42 -15.89 2.90
C THR A 181 3.38 -15.15 3.72
N ARG A 182 3.81 -14.56 4.85
CA ARG A 182 2.95 -13.79 5.75
C ARG A 182 2.59 -12.43 5.19
N ILE A 183 3.48 -11.77 4.47
CA ILE A 183 3.17 -10.50 3.79
C ILE A 183 2.06 -10.73 2.77
N ILE A 184 2.25 -11.74 1.90
CA ILE A 184 1.27 -12.13 0.87
C ILE A 184 -0.07 -12.46 1.52
N ASP A 185 -0.09 -13.39 2.49
CA ASP A 185 -1.32 -13.76 3.20
C ASP A 185 -1.96 -12.57 3.92
N SER A 186 -1.19 -11.61 4.42
CA SER A 186 -1.73 -10.42 5.10
C SER A 186 -2.42 -9.47 4.12
N ILE A 187 -1.83 -9.26 2.95
CA ILE A 187 -2.42 -8.45 1.87
C ILE A 187 -3.75 -9.08 1.44
N ILE A 188 -3.74 -10.38 1.13
CA ILE A 188 -4.93 -11.12 0.69
C ILE A 188 -6.02 -11.13 1.78
N ASN A 189 -5.67 -11.45 3.03
CA ASN A 189 -6.65 -11.57 4.12
C ASN A 189 -7.30 -10.23 4.49
N LYS A 190 -6.60 -9.11 4.30
CA LYS A 190 -7.17 -7.78 4.50
C LYS A 190 -8.18 -7.40 3.43
N LEU A 191 -8.07 -8.01 2.26
CA LEU A 191 -9.00 -7.88 1.15
C LEU A 191 -10.01 -9.03 1.18
N ASN A 192 -10.74 -9.14 2.31
CA ASN A 192 -11.78 -10.15 2.47
C ASN A 192 -13.11 -9.73 1.81
N GLU A 193 -14.13 -10.59 1.90
CA GLU A 193 -15.46 -10.37 1.30
C GLU A 193 -16.19 -9.15 1.88
N ASP A 194 -15.88 -8.74 3.11
CA ASP A 194 -16.46 -7.53 3.72
C ASP A 194 -15.86 -6.26 3.11
N VAL A 195 -14.65 -6.35 2.55
CA VAL A 195 -13.92 -5.25 1.94
C VAL A 195 -14.18 -5.19 0.43
N ILE A 196 -14.06 -6.31 -0.29
CA ILE A 196 -14.30 -6.39 -1.74
C ILE A 196 -15.75 -6.84 -1.97
N LYS A 197 -16.66 -5.89 -2.18
CA LYS A 197 -18.09 -6.18 -2.37
C LYS A 197 -18.45 -6.18 -3.84
N THR A 198 -19.13 -7.23 -4.32
CA THR A 198 -19.54 -7.40 -5.73
C THR A 198 -20.32 -6.19 -6.29
N LYS A 199 -21.11 -5.50 -5.45
CA LYS A 199 -21.87 -4.31 -5.87
C LYS A 199 -20.99 -3.17 -6.38
N GLN A 200 -19.79 -3.01 -5.82
CA GLN A 200 -18.81 -1.98 -6.24
C GLN A 200 -18.26 -2.25 -7.65
N PHE A 201 -18.39 -3.49 -8.12
CA PHE A 201 -17.94 -3.95 -9.44
C PHE A 201 -19.10 -4.08 -10.45
N ALA A 202 -20.32 -3.66 -10.07
CA ALA A 202 -21.51 -3.85 -10.92
C ALA A 202 -21.75 -2.72 -11.94
N LYS A 203 -21.03 -1.59 -11.83
CA LYS A 203 -21.26 -0.38 -12.66
C LYS A 203 -20.64 -0.47 -14.07
N GLY A 204 -19.79 -1.46 -14.31
CA GLY A 204 -19.10 -1.71 -15.58
C GLY A 204 -17.78 -2.43 -15.34
N LYS A 205 -16.84 -2.28 -16.27
CA LYS A 205 -15.48 -2.80 -16.11
C LYS A 205 -14.81 -2.08 -14.94
N THR A 206 -14.63 -2.77 -13.81
CA THR A 206 -14.04 -2.18 -12.60
C THR A 206 -12.73 -2.88 -12.25
N ILE A 207 -11.68 -2.09 -12.03
CA ILE A 207 -10.37 -2.53 -11.57
C ILE A 207 -10.28 -2.29 -10.06
N LEU A 208 -9.75 -3.25 -9.32
CA LEU A 208 -9.42 -3.06 -7.92
C LEU A 208 -8.05 -2.37 -7.81
N LEU A 209 -7.97 -1.20 -7.20
CA LEU A 209 -6.71 -0.53 -6.86
C LEU A 209 -6.43 -0.71 -5.36
N VAL A 210 -5.34 -1.37 -5.03
CA VAL A 210 -4.92 -1.63 -3.65
C VAL A 210 -3.76 -0.70 -3.31
N ASN A 211 -4.01 0.28 -2.45
CA ASN A 211 -2.99 1.17 -1.93
C ASN A 211 -2.26 0.52 -0.74
N LEU A 212 -0.94 0.41 -0.88
CA LEU A 212 -0.04 -0.21 0.10
C LEU A 212 0.89 0.81 0.78
N SER A 213 0.56 2.10 0.78
CA SER A 213 1.43 3.17 1.33
C SER A 213 1.73 3.00 2.83
N LEU A 214 0.84 2.37 3.61
CA LEU A 214 1.10 2.02 5.03
C LEU A 214 1.80 0.67 5.21
N MET A 215 2.02 -0.08 4.12
CA MET A 215 2.65 -1.39 4.12
C MET A 215 4.07 -1.35 3.55
N SER A 216 4.75 -0.21 3.67
CA SER A 216 6.03 0.18 3.06
C SER A 216 7.26 -0.70 3.36
N MET A 217 7.08 -1.91 3.89
CA MET A 217 8.14 -2.90 4.08
C MET A 217 8.20 -3.95 2.96
N LEU A 218 7.63 -3.67 1.78
CA LEU A 218 7.89 -4.51 0.62
C LEU A 218 9.36 -4.38 0.19
N PRO A 219 10.02 -5.46 -0.26
CA PRO A 219 11.35 -5.37 -0.84
C PRO A 219 11.36 -4.28 -1.92
N GLN A 220 12.28 -3.32 -1.80
CA GLN A 220 12.19 -2.01 -2.46
C GLN A 220 12.15 -2.05 -3.99
N ILE A 221 12.58 -3.16 -4.60
CA ILE A 221 12.51 -3.35 -6.05
C ILE A 221 11.13 -3.89 -6.43
N TRP A 222 10.19 -2.98 -6.60
CA TRP A 222 8.81 -3.30 -6.96
C TRP A 222 8.68 -4.15 -8.22
N GLN A 223 9.57 -3.96 -9.20
CA GLN A 223 9.60 -4.77 -10.42
C GLN A 223 9.77 -6.25 -10.09
N LEU A 224 10.73 -6.60 -9.23
CA LEU A 224 10.99 -7.99 -8.85
C LEU A 224 9.81 -8.62 -8.11
N ASN A 225 9.07 -7.84 -7.33
CA ASN A 225 7.85 -8.32 -6.68
C ASN A 225 6.70 -8.59 -7.67
N SER A 226 6.83 -8.17 -8.92
CA SER A 226 5.80 -8.24 -9.95
C SER A 226 5.89 -9.46 -10.88
N VAL A 227 6.83 -10.35 -10.62
CA VAL A 227 7.01 -11.64 -11.31
C VAL A 227 6.86 -12.79 -10.32
N PRO A 228 6.46 -14.00 -10.74
CA PRO A 228 6.26 -15.11 -9.81
C PRO A 228 7.54 -15.46 -9.06
N ILE A 229 8.68 -15.50 -9.75
CA ILE A 229 9.96 -15.83 -9.14
C ILE A 229 11.07 -15.00 -9.80
N TYR A 230 12.06 -14.59 -9.00
CA TYR A 230 13.25 -13.90 -9.47
C TYR A 230 14.48 -14.36 -8.69
N GLN A 231 15.67 -14.11 -9.24
CA GLN A 231 16.92 -14.39 -8.55
C GLN A 231 17.44 -13.12 -7.87
N GLU A 232 17.67 -13.17 -6.55
CA GLU A 232 18.29 -12.03 -5.86
C GLU A 232 19.81 -11.94 -6.09
N LYS A 233 20.38 -10.76 -5.85
CA LYS A 233 21.74 -10.44 -6.30
C LYS A 233 22.86 -11.05 -5.44
N LEU A 234 22.68 -11.08 -4.12
CA LEU A 234 23.70 -11.36 -3.11
C LEU A 234 23.99 -12.86 -2.97
N TYR A 235 22.97 -13.68 -2.69
CA TYR A 235 23.13 -15.12 -2.50
C TYR A 235 22.64 -15.95 -3.70
N LYS A 236 22.17 -15.29 -4.77
CA LYS A 236 21.62 -15.93 -5.97
C LYS A 236 20.45 -16.86 -5.67
N SER A 237 19.75 -16.62 -4.56
CA SER A 237 18.55 -17.34 -4.15
C SER A 237 17.41 -17.03 -5.11
N MET A 238 16.58 -18.02 -5.38
CA MET A 238 15.29 -17.78 -6.00
C MET A 238 14.31 -17.27 -4.94
N ILE A 239 13.60 -16.19 -5.24
CA ILE A 239 12.63 -15.52 -4.37
C ILE A 239 11.29 -15.39 -5.08
N SER A 240 10.20 -15.57 -4.33
CA SER A 240 8.83 -15.34 -4.80
C SER A 240 8.47 -13.85 -4.86
N GLY A 241 7.81 -13.39 -5.93
CA GLY A 241 7.34 -12.00 -6.00
C GLY A 241 6.06 -11.78 -5.20
N ILE A 242 6.11 -10.90 -4.20
CA ILE A 242 5.01 -10.68 -3.25
C ILE A 242 3.73 -10.19 -3.95
N LEU A 243 3.83 -9.26 -4.89
CA LEU A 243 2.66 -8.68 -5.55
C LEU A 243 2.03 -9.69 -6.52
N TRP A 244 2.87 -10.42 -7.27
CA TRP A 244 2.40 -11.47 -8.18
C TRP A 244 1.66 -12.57 -7.40
N TYR A 245 2.22 -13.05 -6.29
CA TYR A 245 1.57 -14.05 -5.45
C TYR A 245 0.34 -13.53 -4.71
N SER A 246 0.30 -12.23 -4.37
CA SER A 246 -0.92 -11.61 -3.82
C SER A 246 -2.06 -11.58 -4.85
N ALA A 247 -1.75 -11.48 -6.15
CA ALA A 247 -2.73 -11.55 -7.22
C ALA A 247 -3.14 -12.99 -7.58
N PHE A 248 -2.18 -13.90 -7.76
CA PHE A 248 -2.37 -15.21 -8.41
C PHE A 248 -1.96 -16.42 -7.59
N GLY A 249 -1.49 -16.25 -6.36
CA GLY A 249 -1.04 -17.37 -5.53
C GLY A 249 -2.13 -18.42 -5.33
N LYS A 250 -1.74 -19.69 -5.26
CA LYS A 250 -2.67 -20.78 -4.97
C LYS A 250 -2.50 -21.28 -3.55
N PHE A 251 -3.58 -21.80 -2.98
CA PHE A 251 -3.52 -22.48 -1.69
C PHE A 251 -2.48 -23.60 -1.71
N ASN A 252 -1.69 -23.70 -0.64
CA ASN A 252 -0.54 -24.61 -0.49
C ASN A 252 0.63 -24.40 -1.47
N GLU A 253 0.65 -23.30 -2.22
CA GLU A 253 1.79 -23.01 -3.10
C GLU A 253 3.01 -22.56 -2.28
N ARG A 254 4.19 -23.07 -2.66
CA ARG A 254 5.44 -22.80 -1.92
C ARG A 254 5.94 -21.39 -2.19
N ILE A 255 6.33 -20.71 -1.13
CA ILE A 255 6.96 -19.40 -1.20
C ILE A 255 8.45 -19.52 -0.95
N PHE A 256 9.23 -18.94 -1.86
CA PHE A 256 10.68 -18.94 -1.82
C PHE A 256 11.22 -17.65 -1.23
N THR A 257 12.26 -17.74 -0.41
CA THR A 257 12.90 -16.63 0.28
C THR A 257 14.42 -16.70 0.14
N THR A 258 15.10 -15.63 0.57
CA THR A 258 16.57 -15.56 0.59
C THR A 258 17.13 -16.66 1.50
N ILE A 259 18.20 -17.33 1.06
CA ILE A 259 18.92 -18.26 1.93
C ILE A 259 19.72 -17.47 2.99
N GLU A 260 19.63 -17.87 4.25
CA GLU A 260 20.34 -17.20 5.36
C GLU A 260 21.78 -17.70 5.54
N GLY A 261 22.16 -18.79 4.84
CA GLY A 261 23.51 -19.37 4.88
C GLY A 261 23.60 -20.71 4.17
N GLU A 262 24.82 -21.24 4.05
CA GLU A 262 25.08 -22.55 3.43
C GLU A 262 24.27 -23.67 4.12
N GLY A 263 23.63 -24.53 3.32
CA GLY A 263 22.78 -25.62 3.82
C GLY A 263 21.37 -25.18 4.28
N SER A 264 21.06 -23.87 4.26
CA SER A 264 19.73 -23.38 4.60
C SER A 264 18.71 -23.68 3.50
N LYS A 265 17.45 -23.84 3.90
CA LYS A 265 16.33 -24.00 2.95
C LYS A 265 15.99 -22.65 2.35
N ASN A 266 15.64 -22.63 1.06
CA ASN A 266 15.08 -21.43 0.42
C ASN A 266 13.54 -21.41 0.40
N ILE A 267 12.88 -22.44 0.92
CA ILE A 267 11.42 -22.50 1.06
C ILE A 267 11.06 -21.98 2.43
N GLU A 268 10.29 -20.91 2.45
CA GLU A 268 9.86 -20.24 3.67
C GLU A 268 8.59 -20.88 4.26
N GLY A 269 7.68 -21.31 3.39
CA GLY A 269 6.39 -21.84 3.77
C GLY A 269 5.50 -22.10 2.56
N GLU A 270 4.23 -22.34 2.84
CA GLU A 270 3.17 -22.53 1.85
C GLU A 270 2.08 -21.49 2.09
N LEU A 271 1.49 -20.97 1.01
CA LEU A 271 0.39 -20.01 1.10
C LEU A 271 -0.82 -20.64 1.80
N SER A 272 -1.41 -19.89 2.72
CA SER A 272 -2.63 -20.32 3.41
C SER A 272 -3.91 -19.81 2.73
N THR A 273 -3.77 -18.97 1.71
CA THR A 273 -4.87 -18.31 1.00
C THR A 273 -4.66 -18.25 -0.50
N GLU A 274 -5.75 -18.20 -1.25
CA GLU A 274 -5.71 -17.93 -2.69
C GLU A 274 -5.54 -16.43 -2.96
N GLY A 275 -4.73 -16.09 -3.95
CA GLY A 275 -4.54 -14.73 -4.44
C GLY A 275 -5.85 -14.08 -4.86
N ILE A 276 -5.87 -12.75 -4.87
CA ILE A 276 -7.08 -11.93 -5.08
C ILE A 276 -7.82 -12.32 -6.36
N LEU A 277 -7.10 -12.51 -7.46
CA LEU A 277 -7.69 -12.89 -8.75
C LEU A 277 -8.04 -14.38 -8.79
N ASN A 278 -7.52 -15.25 -7.94
CA ASN A 278 -8.07 -16.61 -7.87
C ASN A 278 -9.34 -16.65 -7.03
N LYS A 279 -9.34 -15.89 -5.93
CA LYS A 279 -10.41 -15.87 -4.94
C LYS A 279 -11.67 -15.11 -5.38
N TYR A 280 -11.50 -13.99 -6.08
CA TYR A 280 -12.60 -13.10 -6.48
C TYR A 280 -12.75 -13.07 -8.00
N GLU A 281 -13.49 -14.03 -8.56
CA GLU A 281 -13.68 -14.17 -10.02
C GLU A 281 -14.24 -12.90 -10.68
N PHE A 282 -15.11 -12.16 -9.98
CA PHE A 282 -15.69 -10.91 -10.47
C PHE A 282 -14.70 -9.74 -10.55
N VAL A 283 -13.55 -9.84 -9.87
CA VAL A 283 -12.45 -8.88 -10.01
C VAL A 283 -11.63 -9.30 -11.22
N LYS A 284 -11.63 -8.49 -12.28
CA LYS A 284 -10.96 -8.79 -13.55
C LYS A 284 -9.48 -8.37 -13.60
N ALA A 285 -9.14 -7.34 -12.83
CA ALA A 285 -7.77 -6.93 -12.64
C ALA A 285 -7.58 -6.31 -11.25
N VAL A 286 -6.35 -6.40 -10.75
CA VAL A 286 -5.90 -5.74 -9.54
C VAL A 286 -4.65 -4.91 -9.84
N CYS A 287 -4.62 -3.67 -9.38
CA CYS A 287 -3.48 -2.78 -9.45
C CYS A 287 -2.98 -2.50 -8.03
N PHE A 288 -1.70 -2.73 -7.75
CA PHE A 288 -1.09 -2.33 -6.49
C PHE A 288 -0.42 -0.98 -6.65
N GLN A 289 -0.78 -0.04 -5.78
CA GLN A 289 -0.13 1.26 -5.65
C GLN A 289 0.87 1.20 -4.51
N ILE A 290 2.12 1.50 -4.85
CA ILE A 290 3.30 1.42 -3.97
C ILE A 290 4.18 2.63 -4.20
N GLU A 291 5.14 2.85 -3.31
CA GLU A 291 6.19 3.85 -3.48
C GLU A 291 7.51 3.15 -3.84
N ASP A 292 8.28 3.73 -4.77
CA ASP A 292 9.64 3.31 -5.05
C ASP A 292 10.63 3.87 -4.02
N GLU A 293 11.93 3.53 -4.16
CA GLU A 293 13.00 3.97 -3.26
C GLU A 293 13.14 5.49 -3.15
N GLN A 294 12.65 6.22 -4.15
CA GLN A 294 12.68 7.68 -4.20
C GLN A 294 11.36 8.30 -3.71
N GLY A 295 10.40 7.50 -3.26
CA GLY A 295 9.08 7.95 -2.82
C GLY A 295 8.14 8.29 -3.97
N ASN A 296 8.44 7.89 -5.21
CA ASN A 296 7.51 8.06 -6.32
C ASN A 296 6.47 6.94 -6.31
N LEU A 297 5.23 7.31 -6.55
CA LEU A 297 4.15 6.35 -6.70
C LEU A 297 4.33 5.53 -7.97
N LYS A 298 4.10 4.22 -7.85
CA LYS A 298 4.07 3.25 -8.93
C LYS A 298 2.77 2.47 -8.90
N LEU A 299 2.25 2.13 -10.07
CA LEU A 299 1.13 1.21 -10.25
C LEU A 299 1.60 -0.07 -10.94
N VAL A 300 1.39 -1.20 -10.27
CA VAL A 300 1.67 -2.53 -10.82
C VAL A 300 0.35 -3.25 -11.07
N GLY A 301 0.04 -3.54 -12.33
CA GLY A 301 -1.22 -4.16 -12.74
C GLY A 301 -1.11 -5.67 -12.97
N PHE A 302 -2.14 -6.40 -12.58
CA PHE A 302 -2.28 -7.83 -12.79
C PHE A 302 -3.66 -8.18 -13.35
N TYR A 303 -3.70 -9.11 -14.30
CA TYR A 303 -4.92 -9.64 -14.89
C TYR A 303 -4.75 -11.13 -15.24
N ARG A 304 -5.85 -11.88 -15.31
CA ARG A 304 -5.81 -13.27 -15.81
C ARG A 304 -5.72 -13.25 -17.33
N GLU A 305 -4.96 -14.13 -17.95
CA GLU A 305 -4.87 -14.17 -19.42
C GLU A 305 -6.24 -14.38 -20.10
N ASN A 306 -7.16 -15.08 -19.44
CA ASN A 306 -8.53 -15.24 -19.93
C ASN A 306 -9.34 -13.92 -19.95
N ASP A 307 -8.93 -12.91 -19.17
CA ASP A 307 -9.58 -11.58 -19.11
C ASP A 307 -8.86 -10.54 -19.98
N LYS A 308 -7.79 -10.94 -20.71
CA LYS A 308 -6.90 -10.05 -21.48
C LYS A 308 -7.65 -9.11 -22.42
N ASP A 309 -8.50 -9.67 -23.27
CA ASP A 309 -9.21 -8.90 -24.29
C ASP A 309 -10.12 -7.83 -23.68
N GLU A 310 -10.60 -8.05 -22.45
CA GLU A 310 -11.50 -7.13 -21.76
C GLU A 310 -10.76 -6.02 -21.00
N ILE A 311 -9.61 -6.35 -20.37
CA ILE A 311 -9.00 -5.51 -19.34
C ILE A 311 -7.60 -5.00 -19.67
N TYR A 312 -6.83 -5.70 -20.53
CA TYR A 312 -5.42 -5.38 -20.78
C TYR A 312 -5.23 -3.96 -21.31
N HIS A 313 -6.04 -3.57 -22.29
CA HIS A 313 -6.00 -2.23 -22.89
C HIS A 313 -6.39 -1.11 -21.90
N LEU A 314 -7.05 -1.44 -20.78
CA LEU A 314 -7.44 -0.50 -19.74
C LEU A 314 -6.35 -0.34 -18.67
N ILE A 315 -5.72 -1.45 -18.25
CA ILE A 315 -4.67 -1.42 -17.21
C ILE A 315 -3.32 -0.96 -17.76
N TYR A 316 -2.99 -1.29 -19.02
CA TYR A 316 -1.70 -1.01 -19.60
C TYR A 316 -1.37 0.49 -19.65
N PRO A 317 -2.32 1.38 -20.04
CA PRO A 317 -2.08 2.81 -20.01
C PRO A 317 -2.02 3.41 -18.61
N ILE A 318 -2.53 2.77 -17.55
CA ILE A 318 -2.51 3.35 -16.20
C ILE A 318 -1.33 2.87 -15.36
N CYS A 319 -0.81 1.67 -15.63
CA CYS A 319 0.25 1.06 -14.83
C CYS A 319 1.65 1.41 -15.34
N ASP A 320 2.63 1.34 -14.44
CA ASP A 320 4.07 1.37 -14.74
C ASP A 320 4.57 0.01 -15.23
N PHE A 321 3.93 -1.07 -14.79
CA PHE A 321 4.18 -2.43 -15.25
C PHE A 321 2.90 -3.26 -15.16
N VAL A 322 2.72 -4.17 -16.11
CA VAL A 322 1.57 -5.06 -16.18
C VAL A 322 2.05 -6.49 -16.40
N ASN A 323 1.47 -7.44 -15.66
CA ASN A 323 1.75 -8.86 -15.84
C ASN A 323 0.49 -9.72 -15.70
N ASN A 324 0.60 -11.00 -16.02
CA ASN A 324 -0.48 -11.96 -15.91
C ASN A 324 -0.06 -13.25 -15.18
N ASP A 325 -1.02 -14.16 -15.02
CA ASP A 325 -0.85 -15.50 -14.42
C ASP A 325 0.09 -16.42 -15.22
N TYR A 326 0.37 -16.10 -16.48
CA TYR A 326 1.36 -16.77 -17.32
C TYR A 326 2.74 -16.09 -17.30
N ASN A 327 2.91 -15.01 -16.54
CA ASN A 327 4.13 -14.21 -16.48
C ASN A 327 4.62 -13.72 -17.87
N THR A 328 3.70 -13.36 -18.77
CA THR A 328 4.03 -13.03 -20.17
C THR A 328 4.94 -11.80 -20.31
N HIS A 329 4.93 -10.90 -19.34
CA HIS A 329 5.72 -9.65 -19.36
C HIS A 329 6.93 -9.71 -18.43
N GLY A 330 7.18 -10.84 -17.75
CA GLY A 330 8.30 -10.97 -16.80
C GLY A 330 9.68 -10.79 -17.43
N TYR A 331 9.80 -11.01 -18.75
CA TYR A 331 11.06 -10.82 -19.49
C TYR A 331 11.53 -9.35 -19.47
N GLU A 332 10.62 -8.38 -19.41
CA GLU A 332 10.93 -6.94 -19.39
C GLU A 332 11.71 -6.55 -18.12
N ILE A 333 11.43 -7.24 -17.02
CA ILE A 333 12.11 -7.02 -15.75
C ILE A 333 13.49 -7.64 -15.75
N LEU A 334 13.60 -8.86 -16.29
CA LEU A 334 14.87 -9.59 -16.35
C LEU A 334 15.90 -8.91 -17.26
N GLN A 335 15.47 -8.17 -18.28
CA GLN A 335 16.36 -7.40 -19.15
C GLN A 335 16.88 -6.10 -18.51
N ASN A 336 16.11 -5.50 -17.59
CA ASN A 336 16.41 -4.20 -17.00
C ASN A 336 17.19 -4.28 -15.67
N ILE A 337 17.46 -5.48 -15.16
CA ILE A 337 18.10 -5.70 -13.84
C ILE A 337 19.54 -6.26 -13.95
N VAL A 338 20.00 -6.53 -15.17
CA VAL A 338 21.38 -6.97 -15.48
C VAL A 338 22.39 -5.87 -15.22
#